data_AF-A0A242LN50-F1
#
_entry.id   AF-A0A242LN50-F1
#
_cell.length_a   1.000
_cell.length_b   1.000
_cell.length_c   1.000
_cell.angle_alpha   90.00
_cell.angle_beta   90.00
_cell.angle_gamma   90.00
#
_symmetry.space_group_name_H-M   'P 1'
#
loop_
_entity.id
_entity.type
_entity.pdbx_description
1 polymer ?
#
loop_
_entity_poly.entity_id
_entity_poly.type
_entity_poly.pdbx_seq_one_letter_code
_entity_poly.pdbx_strand_id
1 'polypeptide(L)'
;MKIVDQISDFLDDRRRKKHQKIRQKNERLRANGQVTTKKGWGKMVNTGTGGINQDPSTRVYDVAQQQKNLSEEHEIKERRSGEVKRK
;
A
#
# COMPACT_ATOMS: atom_id res chain seq x y z
N MET A 1 3.54 -17.54 -32.45
CA MET A 1 4.17 -17.64 -31.11
C MET A 1 4.83 -16.35 -30.62
N LYS A 2 5.26 -15.40 -31.47
CA LYS A 2 5.97 -14.18 -31.06
C LYS A 2 5.30 -13.29 -29.99
N ILE A 3 3.97 -13.23 -29.95
CA ILE A 3 3.23 -12.37 -29.00
C ILE A 3 3.25 -12.95 -27.58
N VAL A 4 3.18 -14.27 -27.44
CA VAL A 4 3.22 -14.96 -26.13
C VAL A 4 4.61 -14.81 -25.51
N ASP A 5 5.65 -14.93 -26.33
CA ASP A 5 7.04 -14.75 -25.90
C ASP A 5 7.29 -13.31 -25.40
N GLN A 6 6.80 -12.30 -26.13
CA GLN A 6 6.88 -10.89 -25.72
C GLN A 6 6.15 -10.60 -24.39
N ILE A 7 4.99 -11.23 -24.17
CA ILE A 7 4.25 -11.10 -22.90
C ILE A 7 5.03 -11.76 -21.76
N SER A 8 5.61 -12.93 -22.00
CA SER A 8 6.44 -13.64 -21.02
C SER A 8 7.66 -12.79 -20.62
N ASP A 9 8.39 -12.27 -21.59
CA ASP A 9 9.56 -11.41 -21.38
C ASP A 9 9.19 -10.16 -20.58
N PHE A 10 8.06 -9.52 -20.89
CA PHE A 10 7.56 -8.36 -20.15
C PHE A 10 7.27 -8.69 -18.67
N LEU A 11 6.63 -9.82 -18.39
CA LEU A 11 6.31 -10.25 -17.03
C LEU A 11 7.58 -10.60 -16.24
N ASP A 12 8.56 -11.21 -16.90
CA ASP A 12 9.84 -11.55 -16.28
C ASP A 12 10.68 -10.31 -15.99
N ASP A 13 10.73 -9.35 -16.90
CA ASP A 13 11.38 -8.06 -16.67
C ASP A 13 10.71 -7.28 -15.56
N ARG A 14 9.36 -7.30 -15.49
CA ARG A 14 8.62 -6.69 -14.39
C ARG A 14 8.99 -7.33 -13.05
N ARG A 15 9.11 -8.66 -12.99
CA ARG A 15 9.55 -9.38 -11.78
C ARG A 15 10.98 -9.01 -11.41
N ARG A 16 11.91 -9.03 -12.36
CA ARG A 16 13.32 -8.66 -12.16
C ARG A 16 13.46 -7.23 -11.61
N LYS A 17 12.79 -6.26 -12.25
CA LYS A 17 12.75 -4.85 -11.79
C LYS A 17 12.21 -4.72 -10.37
N LYS A 18 11.12 -5.44 -10.03
CA LYS A 18 10.56 -5.44 -8.67
C LYS A 18 11.57 -6.00 -7.65
N HIS A 19 12.22 -7.12 -7.96
CA HIS A 19 13.22 -7.70 -7.06
C HIS A 19 14.42 -6.78 -6.84
N GLN A 20 14.91 -6.13 -7.89
CA GLN A 20 16.01 -5.16 -7.78
C GLN A 20 15.63 -3.99 -6.87
N LYS A 21 14.43 -3.41 -7.03
CA LYS A 21 13.93 -2.35 -6.14
C LYS A 21 13.87 -2.79 -4.67
N ILE A 22 13.42 -4.02 -4.41
CA ILE A 22 13.36 -4.57 -3.05
C ILE A 22 14.77 -4.73 -2.47
N ARG A 23 15.74 -5.22 -3.26
CA ARG A 23 17.13 -5.36 -2.82
C ARG A 23 17.74 -4.01 -2.45
N GLN A 24 17.61 -3.01 -3.32
CA GLN A 24 18.09 -1.64 -3.06
C GLN A 24 17.43 -1.03 -1.83
N LYS A 25 16.11 -1.20 -1.66
CA LYS A 25 15.40 -0.73 -0.46
C LYS A 25 15.96 -1.40 0.79
N ASN A 26 16.15 -2.71 0.76
CA ASN A 26 16.66 -3.44 1.91
C ASN A 26 18.11 -3.04 2.24
N GLU A 27 18.95 -2.83 1.24
CA GLU A 27 20.32 -2.36 1.42
C GLU A 27 20.36 -1.00 2.12
N ARG A 28 19.52 -0.05 1.70
CA ARG A 28 19.37 1.25 2.38
C ARG A 28 18.93 1.10 3.84
N LEU A 29 17.97 0.23 4.12
CA LEU A 29 17.49 -0.01 5.47
C LEU A 29 18.59 -0.64 6.36
N ARG A 30 19.40 -1.55 5.80
CA ARG A 30 20.57 -2.12 6.50
C ARG A 30 21.63 -1.06 6.79
N ALA A 31 21.89 -0.16 5.85
CA ALA A 31 22.82 0.95 6.04
C ALA A 31 22.38 1.87 7.20
N ASN A 32 21.06 2.03 7.38
CA ASN A 32 20.49 2.77 8.51
C ASN A 32 20.43 1.93 9.82
N GLY A 33 21.12 0.78 9.88
CA GLY A 33 21.14 -0.10 11.06
C GLY A 33 19.86 -0.90 11.29
N GLN A 34 18.87 -0.84 10.38
CA GLN A 34 17.62 -1.57 10.54
C GLN A 34 17.78 -3.00 10.04
N VAL A 35 17.42 -3.97 10.89
CA VAL A 35 17.43 -5.40 10.54
C VAL A 35 16.33 -5.66 9.52
N THR A 36 16.69 -5.76 8.25
CA THR A 36 15.76 -6.16 7.20
C THR A 36 15.50 -7.66 7.30
N THR A 37 14.53 -8.06 8.11
CA THR A 37 14.02 -9.43 8.06
C THR A 37 13.44 -9.65 6.66
N LYS A 38 13.90 -10.67 5.94
CA LYS A 38 13.19 -11.15 4.74
C LYS A 38 11.71 -11.25 5.13
N LYS A 39 10.82 -10.59 4.39
CA LYS A 39 9.38 -10.78 4.59
C LYS A 39 9.06 -12.25 4.30
N GLY A 40 8.97 -13.06 5.34
CA GLY A 40 8.77 -14.52 5.31
C GLY A 40 9.99 -15.27 5.87
N TRP A 41 9.90 -16.08 6.92
CA TRP A 41 8.78 -16.78 7.54
C TRP A 41 8.66 -16.40 9.03
N GLY A 42 7.44 -16.21 9.55
CA GLY A 42 7.18 -16.15 11.01
C GLY A 42 7.03 -14.77 11.67
N LYS A 43 7.35 -13.65 11.03
CA LYS A 43 7.03 -12.32 11.58
C LYS A 43 6.56 -11.36 10.50
N MET A 44 5.25 -11.32 10.32
CA MET A 44 4.58 -10.38 9.41
C MET A 44 4.44 -9.05 10.15
N VAL A 45 5.16 -8.02 9.71
CA VAL A 45 5.11 -6.68 10.33
C VAL A 45 3.71 -6.11 10.09
N ASN A 46 2.96 -5.88 11.17
CA ASN A 46 1.71 -5.13 11.13
C ASN A 46 2.04 -3.68 10.73
N THR A 47 1.65 -3.27 9.53
CA THR A 47 1.95 -1.94 9.00
C THR A 47 0.99 -0.86 9.50
N GLY A 48 0.09 -1.18 10.45
CA GLY A 48 -0.82 -0.22 11.09
C GLY A 48 -1.81 0.48 10.15
N THR A 49 -1.91 0.02 8.90
CA THR A 49 -2.64 0.68 7.81
C THR A 49 -3.63 -0.29 7.14
N GLY A 50 -4.39 -1.03 7.94
CA GLY A 50 -5.51 -1.84 7.44
C GLY A 50 -5.10 -2.94 6.44
N GLY A 51 -3.85 -3.41 6.51
CA GLY A 51 -3.41 -4.54 5.69
C GLY A 51 -4.17 -5.83 6.03
N ILE A 52 -4.04 -6.84 5.17
CA ILE A 52 -4.63 -8.20 5.29
C ILE A 52 -4.37 -8.89 6.66
N ASN A 53 -3.53 -8.30 7.51
CA ASN A 53 -3.05 -8.85 8.78
C ASN A 53 -3.70 -8.26 10.04
N GLN A 54 -4.66 -7.35 9.92
CA GLN A 54 -5.41 -6.86 11.08
C GLN A 54 -6.56 -7.82 11.40
N ASP A 55 -6.88 -7.97 12.70
CA ASP A 55 -8.07 -8.72 13.12
C ASP A 55 -9.28 -8.20 12.32
N PRO A 56 -10.09 -9.08 11.70
CA PRO A 56 -11.23 -8.67 10.89
C PRO A 56 -12.11 -7.61 11.55
N SER A 57 -12.28 -7.67 12.88
CA SER A 57 -13.06 -6.70 13.66
C SER A 57 -12.43 -5.31 13.62
N THR A 58 -11.13 -5.21 13.92
CA THR A 58 -10.38 -3.95 13.90
C THR A 58 -10.23 -3.37 12.50
N ARG A 59 -10.12 -4.22 11.47
CA ARG A 59 -10.06 -3.79 10.06
C ARG A 59 -11.35 -3.09 9.64
N VAL A 60 -12.51 -3.64 10.01
CA VAL A 60 -13.82 -3.04 9.71
C VAL A 60 -13.94 -1.68 10.39
N TYR A 61 -13.50 -1.57 11.64
CA TYR A 61 -13.49 -0.30 12.37
C TYR A 61 -12.62 0.77 11.69
N ASP A 62 -11.39 0.43 11.29
CA ASP A 62 -10.48 1.37 10.63
C ASP A 62 -11.01 1.84 9.28
N VAL A 63 -11.63 0.95 8.49
CA VAL A 63 -12.23 1.33 7.21
C VAL A 63 -13.41 2.28 7.41
N ALA A 64 -14.26 2.03 8.41
CA ALA A 64 -15.36 2.92 8.74
C ALA A 64 -14.87 4.31 9.21
N GLN A 65 -13.82 4.34 10.04
CA GLN A 65 -13.19 5.59 10.47
C GLN A 65 -12.56 6.34 9.29
N GLN A 66 -11.88 5.66 8.38
CA GLN A 66 -11.31 6.28 7.17
C GLN A 66 -12.40 6.89 6.29
N GLN A 67 -13.51 6.18 6.06
CA GLN A 67 -14.63 6.72 5.29
C GLN A 67 -15.25 7.95 5.96
N LYS A 68 -15.38 7.91 7.28
CA LYS A 68 -15.88 9.04 8.07
C LYS A 68 -14.95 10.25 7.93
N ASN A 69 -13.65 10.07 8.14
CA ASN A 69 -12.66 11.13 8.01
C ASN A 69 -12.64 11.72 6.59
N LEU A 70 -12.72 10.87 5.55
CA LEU A 70 -12.81 11.31 4.16
C LEU A 70 -14.08 12.14 3.91
N SER A 71 -15.21 11.74 4.49
CA SER A 71 -16.47 12.48 4.36
C SER A 71 -16.41 13.85 5.05
N GLU A 72 -15.81 13.91 6.24
CA GLU A 72 -15.59 15.15 6.99
C GLU A 72 -14.62 16.09 6.26
N GLU A 73 -13.52 15.55 5.72
CA GLU A 73 -12.58 16.31 4.88
C GLU A 73 -13.26 16.87 3.63
N HIS A 74 -14.12 16.08 2.98
CA HIS A 74 -14.87 16.52 1.81
C HIS A 74 -15.86 17.64 2.17
N GLU A 75 -16.59 17.50 3.27
CA GLU A 75 -17.55 18.52 3.74
C GLU A 75 -16.83 19.82 4.13
N ILE A 76 -15.70 19.73 4.83
CA ILE A 76 -14.86 20.90 5.15
C ILE A 76 -14.36 21.57 3.87
N LYS A 77 -13.99 20.78 2.86
CA LYS A 77 -13.54 21.30 1.57
C LYS A 77 -14.66 22.00 0.81
N GLU A 78 -15.87 21.42 0.77
CA GLU A 78 -17.07 22.04 0.16
C GLU A 78 -17.46 23.35 0.86
N ARG A 79 -17.42 23.38 2.20
CA ARG A 79 -17.67 24.61 2.98
C ARG A 79 -16.62 25.69 2.68
N ARG A 80 -15.36 25.31 2.48
CA ARG A 80 -14.27 26.25 2.13
C ARG A 80 -14.32 26.70 0.68
N SER A 81 -14.77 25.86 -0.26
CA SER A 81 -14.90 26.21 -1.67
C SER A 81 -16.14 27.04 -1.98
N GLY A 82 -17.10 27.13 -1.04
CA GLY A 82 -18.35 27.86 -1.22
C GLY A 82 -19.36 27.13 -2.12
N GLU A 83 -19.06 25.90 -2.55
CA GLU A 83 -19.97 25.05 -3.31
C GLU A 83 -20.99 24.40 -2.37
N VAL A 84 -21.97 25.18 -1.90
CA VAL A 84 -23.12 24.62 -1.21
C VAL A 84 -23.99 23.91 -2.23
N LYS A 85 -23.97 22.57 -2.27
CA LYS A 85 -24.98 21.80 -2.98
C LYS A 85 -26.33 22.04 -2.32
N ARG A 86 -27.15 22.91 -2.93
CA ARG A 86 -28.58 23.01 -2.62
C ARG A 86 -29.20 21.64 -2.97
N LYS A 87 -29.87 21.04 -2.00
CA LYS A 87 -30.65 19.80 -2.17
C LYS A 87 -31.73 19.98 -3.23
#